data_AF-A0A1D3JRP7-F1
#
_entry.id   AF-A0A1D3JRP7-F1
#
_cell.length_a   1.000
_cell.length_b   1.000
_cell.length_c   1.000
_cell.angle_alpha   90.00
_cell.angle_beta   90.00
_cell.angle_gamma   90.00
#
_symmetry.space_group_name_H-M   'P 1'
#
loop_
_entity.id
_entity.type
_entity.pdbx_description
1 polymer ?
#
loop_
_entity_poly.entity_id
_entity_poly.type
_entity_poly.pdbx_seq_one_letter_code
_entity_poly.pdbx_strand_id
1 'polypeptide(L)'
;MKYSAIFLWIPVITLAVTLPAAAVEPSQRLQRASGLWKVTPSTSPFSWEICVDQPKDRLIDDDLWSDFEQECKIESESGKGDGYNFKSSCPDAKLAGSFSGDLAKSYVLTADTSFDLNGKIKTQHTVINGIFQGACPADMEPGVKKMRGGMKMKSLYINR
;
A
#
# COMPACT_ATOMS: atom_id res chain seq x y z
N MET A 1 18.50 57.61 -57.92
CA MET A 1 17.95 56.27 -57.61
C MET A 1 18.10 56.03 -56.11
N LYS A 2 16.99 55.93 -55.39
CA LYS A 2 16.91 55.70 -53.94
C LYS A 2 16.67 54.21 -53.72
N TYR A 3 17.52 53.53 -52.95
CA TYR A 3 17.28 52.16 -52.51
C TYR A 3 16.87 52.19 -51.04
N SER A 4 15.59 51.92 -50.79
CA SER A 4 15.03 51.75 -49.44
C SER A 4 15.37 50.36 -48.92
N ALA A 5 16.09 50.29 -47.81
CA ALA A 5 16.32 49.05 -47.07
C ALA A 5 15.09 48.74 -46.20
N ILE A 6 14.44 47.61 -46.47
CA ILE A 6 13.29 47.10 -45.71
C ILE A 6 13.84 46.39 -44.47
N PHE A 7 13.60 46.97 -43.29
CA PHE A 7 13.83 46.31 -42.00
C PHE A 7 12.71 45.30 -41.74
N LEU A 8 13.02 44.00 -41.75
CA LEU A 8 12.13 42.94 -41.31
C LEU A 8 12.36 42.67 -39.82
N TRP A 9 11.40 43.08 -38.99
CA TRP A 9 11.32 42.71 -37.57
C TRP A 9 10.71 41.31 -37.46
N ILE A 10 11.46 40.37 -36.87
CA ILE A 10 10.98 39.02 -36.52
C ILE A 10 10.63 39.04 -35.02
N PRO A 11 9.35 38.81 -34.62
CA PRO A 11 9.03 38.67 -33.21
C PRO A 11 9.48 37.30 -32.71
N VAL A 12 10.35 37.31 -31.70
CA VAL A 12 10.76 36.10 -30.97
C VAL A 12 9.60 35.69 -30.06
N ILE A 13 8.91 34.60 -30.40
CA ILE A 13 7.90 33.99 -29.55
C ILE A 13 8.62 33.11 -28.52
N THR A 14 8.71 33.59 -27.29
CA THR A 14 9.20 32.83 -26.14
C THR A 14 8.17 31.76 -25.76
N LEU A 15 8.39 30.51 -26.14
CA LEU A 15 7.64 29.37 -25.61
C LEU A 15 8.09 29.13 -24.15
N ALA A 16 7.26 29.53 -23.20
CA ALA A 16 7.40 29.09 -21.81
C ALA A 16 6.99 27.61 -21.73
N VAL A 17 7.98 26.72 -21.60
CA VAL A 17 7.74 25.31 -21.28
C VAL A 17 7.28 25.24 -19.83
N THR A 18 5.97 25.09 -19.62
CA THR A 18 5.42 24.70 -18.32
C THR A 18 5.78 23.24 -18.09
N LEU A 19 6.79 22.98 -17.26
CA LEU A 19 7.05 21.65 -16.74
C LEU A 19 5.79 21.16 -16.01
N PRO A 20 5.27 19.96 -16.32
CA PRO A 20 4.19 19.39 -15.54
C PRO A 20 4.69 19.23 -14.10
N ALA A 21 3.93 19.79 -13.14
CA ALA A 21 4.13 19.49 -11.73
C ALA A 21 4.04 17.96 -11.59
N ALA A 22 5.11 17.31 -11.13
CA ALA A 22 5.07 15.91 -10.77
C ALA A 22 3.91 15.75 -9.79
N ALA A 23 2.92 14.95 -10.15
CA ALA A 23 1.88 14.55 -9.22
C ALA A 23 2.61 13.92 -8.03
N VAL A 24 2.37 14.46 -6.83
CA VAL A 24 2.77 13.82 -5.59
C VAL A 24 2.10 12.44 -5.65
N GLU A 25 2.90 11.38 -5.84
CA GLU A 25 2.37 10.03 -5.80
C GLU A 25 1.62 9.89 -4.47
N PRO A 26 0.39 9.35 -4.48
CA PRO A 26 -0.31 9.07 -3.25
C PRO A 26 0.64 8.29 -2.34
N SER A 27 0.72 8.69 -1.06
CA SER A 27 1.26 7.89 0.04
C SER A 27 1.29 6.42 -0.34
N GLN A 28 2.47 5.85 -0.62
CA GLN A 28 2.61 4.58 -1.35
C GLN A 28 1.64 3.55 -0.79
N ARG A 29 0.52 3.36 -1.48
CA ARG A 29 -0.48 2.38 -1.08
C ARG A 29 0.23 1.04 -1.28
N LEU A 30 0.50 0.33 -0.20
CA LEU A 30 1.18 -0.96 -0.25
C LEU A 30 0.29 -1.94 -1.01
N GLN A 31 0.53 -2.05 -2.32
CA GLN A 31 -0.27 -2.83 -3.26
C GLN A 31 0.56 -3.96 -3.84
N ARG A 32 0.13 -5.18 -3.54
CA ARG A 32 0.74 -6.40 -4.07
C ARG A 32 0.37 -6.59 -5.53
N ALA A 33 1.26 -7.21 -6.30
CA ALA A 33 0.95 -7.70 -7.62
C ALA A 33 -0.25 -8.65 -7.59
N SER A 34 -1.11 -8.58 -8.61
CA SER A 34 -2.29 -9.44 -8.72
C SER A 34 -1.91 -10.92 -8.77
N GLY A 35 -2.71 -11.75 -8.10
CA GLY A 35 -2.54 -13.21 -8.03
C GLY A 35 -2.63 -13.76 -6.60
N LEU A 36 -2.28 -15.03 -6.44
CA LEU A 36 -2.37 -15.72 -5.17
C LEU A 36 -1.17 -15.36 -4.27
N TRP A 37 -1.46 -14.94 -3.05
CA TRP A 37 -0.47 -14.69 -2.01
C TRP A 37 -0.70 -15.61 -0.82
N LYS A 38 0.39 -16.19 -0.31
CA LYS A 38 0.38 -16.86 1.00
C LYS A 38 0.90 -15.90 2.04
N VAL A 39 0.12 -15.70 3.10
CA VAL A 39 0.42 -14.78 4.19
C VAL A 39 0.61 -15.57 5.48
N THR A 40 1.74 -15.33 6.15
CA THR A 40 2.19 -16.10 7.32
C THR A 40 2.65 -15.14 8.43
N PRO A 41 1.86 -14.99 9.51
CA PRO A 41 2.31 -14.28 10.70
C PRO A 41 3.40 -15.07 11.42
N SER A 42 4.46 -14.40 11.88
CA SER A 42 5.57 -15.05 12.58
C SER A 42 5.20 -15.50 14.00
N THR A 43 4.16 -14.90 14.58
CA THR A 43 3.67 -15.19 15.93
C THR A 43 2.53 -16.21 15.94
N SER A 44 2.13 -16.74 14.77
CA SER A 44 1.00 -17.65 14.62
C SER A 44 1.39 -18.89 13.80
N PRO A 45 0.98 -20.10 14.21
CA PRO A 45 1.14 -21.30 13.37
C PRO A 45 0.12 -21.38 12.22
N PHE A 46 -0.68 -20.32 12.02
CA PHE A 46 -1.73 -20.26 11.01
C PHE A 46 -1.34 -19.28 9.90
N SER A 47 -1.31 -19.78 8.67
CA SER A 47 -1.23 -18.97 7.44
C SER A 47 -2.59 -18.93 6.74
N TRP A 48 -2.77 -17.93 5.88
CA TRP A 48 -3.88 -17.89 4.93
C TRP A 48 -3.38 -17.62 3.52
N GLU A 49 -4.24 -17.86 2.55
CA GLU A 49 -4.04 -17.48 1.15
C GLU A 49 -5.04 -16.38 0.79
N ILE A 50 -4.65 -15.43 -0.05
CA ILE A 50 -5.54 -14.40 -0.59
C ILE A 50 -5.32 -14.26 -2.09
N CYS A 51 -6.40 -14.23 -2.87
CA CYS A 51 -6.33 -13.81 -4.26
C CYS A 51 -6.38 -12.29 -4.33
N VAL A 52 -5.31 -11.65 -4.81
CA VAL A 52 -5.18 -10.20 -4.88
C VAL A 52 -5.52 -9.70 -6.28
N ASP A 53 -6.25 -8.58 -6.33
CA ASP A 53 -6.33 -7.70 -7.50
C ASP A 53 -5.69 -6.36 -7.13
N GLN A 54 -4.53 -6.08 -7.72
CA GLN A 54 -3.63 -4.99 -7.33
C GLN A 54 -4.32 -3.62 -7.17
N PRO A 55 -5.19 -3.16 -8.08
CA PRO A 55 -5.86 -1.86 -7.93
C PRO A 55 -6.78 -1.78 -6.71
N LYS A 56 -7.30 -2.91 -6.24
CA LYS A 56 -8.18 -3.03 -5.07
C LYS A 56 -7.45 -3.44 -3.79
N ASP A 57 -6.17 -3.78 -3.91
CA ASP A 57 -5.37 -4.24 -2.79
C ASP A 57 -5.19 -3.11 -1.77
N ARG A 58 -5.43 -3.45 -0.51
CA ARG A 58 -5.19 -2.58 0.64
C ARG A 58 -4.52 -3.44 1.70
N LEU A 59 -3.21 -3.66 1.54
CA LEU A 59 -2.47 -4.65 2.32
C LEU A 59 -2.66 -4.46 3.84
N ILE A 60 -2.62 -3.22 4.33
CA ILE A 60 -2.81 -2.93 5.76
C ILE A 60 -4.23 -3.32 6.21
N ASP A 61 -5.26 -2.86 5.50
CA ASP A 61 -6.67 -3.22 5.77
C ASP A 61 -6.91 -4.73 5.72
N ASP A 62 -6.25 -5.39 4.76
CA ASP A 62 -6.48 -6.79 4.49
C ASP A 62 -5.79 -7.67 5.53
N ASP A 63 -4.51 -7.43 5.82
CA ASP A 63 -3.67 -8.38 6.54
C ASP A 63 -3.26 -7.92 7.95
N LEU A 64 -3.40 -6.64 8.31
CA LEU A 64 -2.96 -6.10 9.60
C LEU A 64 -4.09 -5.53 10.47
N TRP A 65 -4.93 -4.65 9.92
CA TRP A 65 -5.92 -3.89 10.69
C TRP A 65 -7.15 -3.61 9.84
N SER A 66 -8.27 -4.28 10.12
CA SER A 66 -9.50 -4.09 9.34
C SER A 66 -9.96 -2.63 9.39
N ASP A 67 -10.35 -2.09 8.24
CA ASP A 67 -10.87 -0.72 8.08
C ASP A 67 -9.87 0.39 8.45
N PHE A 68 -8.57 0.09 8.43
CA PHE A 68 -7.48 1.03 8.74
C PHE A 68 -7.63 2.37 8.01
N GLU A 69 -7.90 2.36 6.70
CA GLU A 69 -8.04 3.61 5.93
C GLU A 69 -9.24 4.47 6.37
N GLN A 70 -10.23 3.88 7.06
CA GLN A 70 -11.45 4.57 7.49
C GLN A 70 -11.32 5.11 8.92
N GLU A 71 -10.65 4.39 9.80
CA GLU A 71 -10.60 4.75 11.23
C GLU A 71 -9.24 5.29 11.71
N CYS A 72 -8.15 4.93 11.05
CA CYS A 72 -6.82 5.37 11.43
C CYS A 72 -6.36 6.56 10.60
N LYS A 73 -5.62 7.47 11.24
CA LYS A 73 -4.96 8.60 10.59
C LYS A 73 -3.46 8.37 10.57
N ILE A 74 -2.86 8.34 9.37
CA ILE A 74 -1.40 8.37 9.21
C ILE A 74 -0.87 9.72 9.70
N GLU A 75 -0.01 9.69 10.71
CA GLU A 75 0.64 10.86 11.29
C GLU A 75 1.97 11.17 10.59
N SER A 76 2.68 10.12 10.18
CA SER A 76 3.96 10.24 9.47
C SER A 76 4.21 9.01 8.64
N GLU A 77 4.82 9.20 7.48
CA GLU A 77 5.26 8.13 6.60
C GLU A 77 6.61 8.48 5.98
N SER A 78 7.40 7.45 5.65
CA SER A 78 8.66 7.61 4.94
C SER A 78 8.96 6.36 4.12
N GLY A 79 9.31 6.55 2.86
CA GLY A 79 9.69 5.47 1.95
C GLY A 79 11.10 5.66 1.41
N LYS A 80 11.82 4.55 1.20
CA LYS A 80 13.08 4.51 0.45
C LYS A 80 13.23 3.16 -0.26
N GLY A 81 13.19 3.16 -1.59
CA GLY A 81 13.24 1.92 -2.38
C GLY A 81 12.08 1.00 -1.99
N ASP A 82 12.40 -0.26 -1.69
CA ASP A 82 11.44 -1.30 -1.30
C ASP A 82 11.05 -1.26 0.20
N GLY A 83 11.41 -0.18 0.90
CA GLY A 83 11.16 0.00 2.32
C GLY A 83 10.20 1.15 2.60
N TYR A 84 9.25 0.94 3.51
CA TYR A 84 8.26 1.95 3.91
C TYR A 84 8.02 1.88 5.43
N ASN A 85 7.99 3.03 6.10
CA ASN A 85 7.64 3.13 7.52
C ASN A 85 6.47 4.08 7.70
N PHE A 86 5.58 3.76 8.63
CA PHE A 86 4.46 4.63 8.95
C PHE A 86 4.16 4.63 10.45
N LYS A 87 3.55 5.72 10.89
CA LYS A 87 2.93 5.84 12.21
C LYS A 87 1.52 6.34 12.03
N SER A 88 0.58 5.73 12.73
CA SER A 88 -0.82 6.09 12.69
C SER A 88 -1.41 6.15 14.08
N SER A 89 -2.35 7.08 14.26
CA SER A 89 -3.27 7.07 15.39
C SER A 89 -4.56 6.39 14.94
N CYS A 90 -4.99 5.38 15.70
CA CYS A 90 -6.26 4.66 15.51
C CYS A 90 -7.14 4.90 16.74
N PRO A 91 -8.44 4.53 16.71
CA PRO A 91 -9.27 4.54 17.91
C PRO A 91 -8.61 3.69 19.02
N ASP A 92 -8.39 4.31 20.18
CA ASP A 92 -7.81 3.68 21.38
C ASP A 92 -6.41 3.05 21.21
N ALA A 93 -5.73 3.29 20.07
CA ALA A 93 -4.46 2.67 19.76
C ALA A 93 -3.53 3.56 18.93
N LYS A 94 -2.22 3.27 19.00
CA LYS A 94 -1.20 3.77 18.08
C LYS A 94 -0.61 2.61 17.33
N LEU A 95 -0.40 2.78 16.03
CA LEU A 95 0.20 1.78 15.16
C LEU A 95 1.50 2.34 14.59
N ALA A 96 2.61 1.64 14.77
CA ALA A 96 3.87 1.93 14.11
C ALA A 96 4.26 0.74 13.25
N GLY A 97 4.27 0.91 11.93
CA GLY A 97 4.54 -0.15 10.98
C GLY A 97 5.81 0.08 10.18
N SER A 98 6.46 -1.01 9.82
CA SER A 98 7.53 -1.03 8.82
C SER A 98 7.27 -2.11 7.80
N PHE A 99 7.67 -1.84 6.58
CA PHE A 99 7.48 -2.68 5.42
C PHE A 99 8.81 -2.82 4.69
N SER A 100 9.09 -4.03 4.20
CA SER A 100 10.21 -4.32 3.31
C SER A 100 9.79 -5.37 2.27
N GLY A 101 10.06 -5.10 1.00
CA GLY A 101 9.84 -6.06 -0.10
C GLY A 101 9.41 -5.39 -1.39
N ASP A 102 9.42 -6.16 -2.48
CA ASP A 102 9.13 -5.65 -3.83
C ASP A 102 7.63 -5.63 -4.15
N LEU A 103 6.77 -6.16 -3.25
CA LEU A 103 5.33 -6.35 -3.46
C LEU A 103 4.96 -7.18 -4.71
N ALA A 104 5.93 -7.72 -5.43
CA ALA A 104 5.75 -8.51 -6.63
C ALA A 104 6.02 -10.00 -6.38
N LYS A 105 6.93 -10.31 -5.45
CA LYS A 105 7.35 -11.67 -5.08
C LYS A 105 7.17 -11.92 -3.61
N SER A 106 7.54 -10.95 -2.78
CA SER A 106 7.52 -11.12 -1.33
C SER A 106 7.47 -9.81 -0.57
N TYR A 107 6.98 -9.88 0.66
CA TYR A 107 7.10 -8.79 1.61
C TYR A 107 7.19 -9.26 3.05
N VAL A 108 7.72 -8.38 3.91
CA VAL A 108 7.63 -8.44 5.36
C VAL A 108 6.97 -7.15 5.85
N LEU A 109 5.92 -7.29 6.63
CA LEU A 109 5.24 -6.21 7.34
C LEU A 109 5.42 -6.45 8.84
N THR A 110 6.03 -5.50 9.54
CA THR A 110 6.10 -5.48 11.00
C THR A 110 5.20 -4.37 11.52
N ALA A 111 4.53 -4.59 12.64
CA ALA A 111 3.75 -3.55 13.29
C ALA A 111 3.78 -3.69 14.80
N ASP A 112 4.01 -2.57 15.48
CA ASP A 112 3.79 -2.40 16.90
C ASP A 112 2.47 -1.67 17.12
N THR A 113 1.51 -2.37 17.73
CA THR A 113 0.24 -1.80 18.15
C THR A 113 0.31 -1.50 19.65
N SER A 114 0.25 -0.23 20.02
CA SER A 114 0.21 0.22 21.42
C SER A 114 -1.20 0.67 21.81
N PHE A 115 -1.71 0.18 22.94
CA PHE A 115 -3.03 0.53 23.47
C PHE A 115 -3.00 0.62 24.99
N ASP A 116 -3.91 1.39 25.58
CA ASP A 116 -4.06 1.44 27.04
C ASP A 116 -4.89 0.25 27.53
N LEU A 117 -4.40 -0.41 28.58
CA LEU A 117 -5.12 -1.46 29.28
C LEU A 117 -5.10 -1.16 30.79
N ASN A 118 -6.16 -0.50 31.27
CA ASN A 118 -6.33 -0.09 32.67
C ASN A 118 -5.23 0.87 33.17
N GLY A 119 -4.94 1.93 32.39
CA GLY A 119 -3.93 2.94 32.71
C GLY A 119 -2.48 2.48 32.47
N LYS A 120 -2.29 1.36 31.78
CA LYS A 120 -0.98 0.82 31.42
C LYS A 120 -0.92 0.61 29.92
N ILE A 121 0.05 1.24 29.28
CA ILE A 121 0.33 1.03 27.86
C ILE A 121 0.85 -0.39 27.66
N LYS A 122 0.21 -1.13 26.76
CA LYS A 122 0.64 -2.44 26.25
C LYS A 122 0.99 -2.30 24.79
N THR A 123 2.03 -3.00 24.37
CA THR A 123 2.43 -3.07 22.96
C THR A 123 2.39 -4.52 22.50
N GLN A 124 1.69 -4.75 21.41
CA GLN A 124 1.69 -6.02 20.69
C GLN A 124 2.54 -5.89 19.44
N HIS A 125 3.55 -6.75 19.32
CA HIS A 125 4.38 -6.85 18.13
C HIS A 125 3.81 -7.89 17.17
N THR A 126 3.62 -7.50 15.92
CA THR A 126 3.12 -8.34 14.83
C THR A 126 4.13 -8.34 13.70
N VAL A 127 4.41 -9.52 13.15
CA VAL A 127 5.23 -9.68 11.94
C VAL A 127 4.48 -10.58 10.97
N ILE A 128 4.29 -10.12 9.74
CA ILE A 128 3.58 -10.82 8.68
C ILE A 128 4.50 -10.95 7.48
N ASN A 129 4.60 -12.15 6.94
CA ASN A 129 5.35 -12.43 5.71
C ASN A 129 4.37 -12.80 4.61
N GLY A 130 4.47 -12.16 3.46
CA GLY A 130 3.71 -12.53 2.26
C GLY A 130 4.61 -13.05 1.16
N ILE A 131 4.22 -14.15 0.52
CA ILE A 131 4.94 -14.74 -0.62
C ILE A 131 3.96 -14.97 -1.77
N PHE A 132 4.31 -14.50 -2.95
CA PHE A 132 3.55 -14.73 -4.17
C PHE A 132 3.59 -16.22 -4.57
N GLN A 133 2.45 -16.78 -4.93
CA GLN A 133 2.27 -18.19 -5.28
C GLN A 133 1.88 -18.39 -6.75
N GLY A 134 1.68 -17.31 -7.52
CA GLY A 134 1.28 -17.37 -8.93
C GLY A 134 -0.13 -16.85 -9.16
N ALA A 135 -0.80 -17.35 -10.19
CA ALA A 135 -2.16 -16.94 -10.52
C ALA A 135 -3.17 -17.40 -9.46
N CYS A 136 -4.26 -16.65 -9.31
CA CYS A 136 -5.37 -17.09 -8.47
C CYS A 136 -6.00 -18.37 -9.03
N PRO A 137 -6.35 -19.34 -8.17
CA PRO A 137 -7.08 -20.52 -8.62
C PRO A 137 -8.51 -20.14 -9.03
N ALA A 138 -9.10 -20.91 -9.95
CA ALA A 138 -10.41 -20.59 -10.54
C ALA A 138 -11.56 -20.49 -9.51
N ASP A 139 -11.37 -21.10 -8.34
CA ASP A 139 -12.33 -21.12 -7.25
C ASP A 139 -12.03 -20.05 -6.16
N MET A 140 -11.11 -19.12 -6.42
CA MET A 140 -10.84 -17.95 -5.59
C MET A 140 -10.90 -16.69 -6.44
N GLU A 141 -12.05 -16.02 -6.41
CA GLU A 141 -12.20 -14.67 -6.95
C GLU A 141 -11.30 -13.66 -6.19
N PRO A 142 -10.94 -12.53 -6.81
CA PRO A 142 -10.22 -11.46 -6.13
C PRO A 142 -10.85 -11.04 -4.80
N GLY A 143 -9.99 -10.85 -3.80
CA GLY A 143 -10.33 -10.51 -2.41
C GLY A 143 -10.76 -11.70 -1.56
N VAL A 144 -10.95 -12.90 -2.12
CA VAL A 144 -11.25 -14.11 -1.34
C VAL A 144 -10.03 -14.52 -0.53
N LYS A 145 -10.23 -14.69 0.79
CA LYS A 145 -9.27 -15.30 1.70
C LYS A 145 -9.60 -16.76 1.93
N LYS A 146 -8.59 -17.63 1.85
CA LYS A 146 -8.69 -19.03 2.22
C LYS A 146 -7.85 -19.28 3.46
N MET A 147 -8.52 -19.60 4.55
CA MET A 147 -7.88 -19.88 5.83
C MET A 147 -7.28 -21.29 5.87
N ARG A 148 -6.40 -21.54 6.84
CA ARG A 148 -5.91 -22.90 7.12
C ARG A 148 -7.10 -23.85 7.30
N GLY A 149 -7.08 -24.99 6.60
CA GLY A 149 -8.19 -25.95 6.58
C GLY A 149 -9.17 -25.77 5.41
N GLY A 150 -8.93 -24.79 4.53
CA GLY A 150 -9.65 -24.66 3.25
C GLY A 150 -10.94 -23.84 3.31
N MET A 151 -11.30 -23.32 4.48
CA MET A 151 -12.43 -22.41 4.62
C MET A 151 -12.18 -21.12 3.84
N LYS A 152 -13.10 -20.76 2.94
CA LYS A 152 -13.05 -19.51 2.19
C LYS A 152 -13.96 -18.48 2.82
N MET A 153 -13.40 -17.31 3.08
CA MET A 153 -14.14 -16.13 3.52
C MET A 153 -14.76 -15.42 2.31
N LYS A 154 -15.78 -14.62 2.56
CA LYS A 154 -16.30 -13.69 1.55
C LYS A 154 -15.18 -12.75 1.09
N SER A 155 -15.27 -12.29 -0.15
CA SER A 155 -14.29 -11.34 -0.69
C SER A 155 -14.24 -10.07 0.16
N LEU A 156 -13.03 -9.60 0.46
CA LEU A 156 -12.80 -8.32 1.13
C LEU A 156 -13.09 -7.12 0.21
N TYR A 157 -13.27 -7.37 -1.09
CA TYR A 157 -13.44 -6.32 -2.10
C TYR A 157 -14.90 -5.99 -2.41
N ILE A 158 -15.87 -6.55 -1.68
CA ILE A 158 -17.31 -6.36 -1.94
C ILE A 158 -17.72 -4.87 -1.96
N ASN A 159 -17.02 -4.01 -1.22
CA ASN A 159 -17.27 -2.57 -1.15
C ASN A 159 -16.10 -1.73 -1.70
N ARG A 160 -15.24 -2.29 -2.55
CA ARG A 160 -14.01 -1.64 -3.05
C ARG A 160 -13.97 -1.50 -4.57
#